data_AF-A0A016QS21-F1
#
_entry.id   AF-A0A016QS21-F1
#
_cell.length_a   1.000
_cell.length_b   1.000
_cell.length_c   1.000
_cell.angle_alpha   90.00
_cell.angle_beta   90.00
_cell.angle_gamma   90.00
#
_symmetry.space_group_name_H-M   'P 1'
#
loop_
_entity.id
_entity.type
_entity.pdbx_description
1 polymer ?
#
loop_
_entity_poly.entity_id
_entity_poly.type
_entity_poly.pdbx_seq_one_letter_code
_entity_poly.pdbx_strand_id
1 'polypeptide(L)'
;MIPRRLRTQVQTGQTMLALAVFMALPVAKPTLWILEIWGNLSLPAWLWPGIFATVGALLLLTRRSRVGMAGMMVAAVLYWTIAGASYLTIGWNAFAVVSAIAGLHAVWTAIDLKARARAEERRGRD
;
A
#
# COMPACT_ATOMS: atom_id res chain seq x y z
N MET A 1 -14.30 -11.17 -21.89
CA MET A 1 -14.20 -11.64 -20.49
C MET A 1 -13.75 -10.45 -19.63
N ILE A 2 -14.57 -9.96 -18.69
CA ILE A 2 -14.20 -8.80 -17.85
C ILE A 2 -13.09 -9.25 -16.89
N PRO A 3 -11.89 -8.64 -16.90
CA PRO A 3 -10.82 -9.03 -15.99
C PRO A 3 -11.27 -8.78 -14.54
N ARG A 4 -11.40 -9.87 -13.77
CA ARG A 4 -11.73 -9.80 -12.34
C ARG A 4 -10.51 -9.33 -11.56
N ARG A 5 -10.74 -8.40 -10.62
CA ARG A 5 -9.72 -7.93 -9.68
C ARG A 5 -9.27 -9.08 -8.79
N LEU A 6 -7.99 -9.07 -8.43
CA LEU A 6 -7.47 -9.99 -7.42
C LEU A 6 -8.05 -9.63 -6.05
N ARG A 7 -8.44 -10.64 -5.28
CA ARG A 7 -8.99 -10.46 -3.92
C ARG A 7 -8.00 -9.72 -3.03
N THR A 8 -6.72 -10.06 -3.14
CA THR A 8 -5.61 -9.42 -2.41
C THR A 8 -5.44 -7.95 -2.79
N GLN A 9 -5.63 -7.56 -4.05
CA GLN A 9 -5.62 -6.16 -4.47
C GLN A 9 -6.73 -5.35 -3.78
N VAL A 10 -7.94 -5.91 -3.72
CA VAL A 10 -9.09 -5.26 -3.06
C VAL A 10 -8.85 -5.13 -1.56
N GLN A 11 -8.36 -6.20 -0.91
CA GLN A 11 -8.01 -6.17 0.51
C GLN A 11 -6.95 -5.12 0.82
N THR A 12 -5.87 -5.07 0.04
CA THR A 12 -4.84 -4.02 0.19
C THR A 12 -5.43 -2.63 0.02
N GLY A 13 -6.31 -2.43 -0.98
CA GLY A 13 -7.01 -1.16 -1.17
C GLY A 13 -7.86 -0.76 0.04
N GLN A 14 -8.61 -1.71 0.61
CA GLN A 14 -9.43 -1.49 1.82
C GLN A 14 -8.57 -1.14 3.04
N THR A 15 -7.47 -1.88 3.26
CA THR A 15 -6.54 -1.59 4.36
C THR A 15 -5.92 -0.20 4.22
N MET A 16 -5.51 0.20 3.02
CA MET A 16 -4.95 1.53 2.76
C MET A 16 -5.98 2.63 3.05
N LEU A 17 -7.25 2.47 2.65
CA LEU A 17 -8.30 3.41 2.99
C LEU A 17 -8.59 3.46 4.49
N ALA A 18 -8.62 2.31 5.17
CA ALA A 18 -8.81 2.25 6.62
C ALA A 18 -7.67 2.96 7.37
N LEU A 19 -6.41 2.76 6.92
CA LEU A 19 -5.24 3.46 7.45
C LEU A 19 -5.33 4.97 7.21
N ALA A 20 -5.80 5.39 6.03
CA ALA A 20 -6.00 6.81 5.73
C ALA A 20 -7.01 7.46 6.68
N VAL A 21 -8.16 6.80 6.90
CA VAL A 21 -9.18 7.27 7.84
C VAL A 21 -8.60 7.31 9.24
N PHE A 22 -7.96 6.23 9.70
CA PHE A 22 -7.33 6.19 11.02
C PHE A 22 -6.34 7.35 11.21
N MET A 23 -5.48 7.60 10.22
CA MET A 23 -4.51 8.69 10.27
C MET A 23 -5.14 10.09 10.16
N ALA A 24 -6.34 10.24 9.61
CA ALA A 24 -7.06 11.50 9.56
C ALA A 24 -7.82 11.81 10.87
N LEU A 25 -8.18 10.79 11.66
CA LEU A 25 -8.96 10.99 12.88
C LEU A 25 -8.16 11.80 13.93
N PRO A 26 -8.80 12.73 14.66
CA PRO A 26 -8.14 13.55 15.69
C PRO A 26 -7.98 12.77 17.01
N VAL A 27 -7.38 11.58 16.94
CA VAL A 27 -7.06 10.73 18.10
C VAL A 27 -5.56 10.76 18.35
N ALA A 28 -5.17 10.66 19.64
CA ALA A 28 -3.79 10.46 20.03
C ALA A 28 -3.28 9.16 19.40
N LYS A 29 -2.35 9.29 18.46
CA LYS A 29 -1.69 8.16 17.80
C LYS A 29 -0.31 8.00 18.41
N PRO A 30 0.20 6.75 18.54
CA PRO A 30 1.62 6.57 18.74
C PRO A 30 2.34 7.30 17.59
N THR A 31 3.05 8.37 17.92
CA THR A 31 3.77 9.19 16.95
C THR A 31 4.79 8.29 16.29
N LEU A 32 4.56 7.94 15.02
CA LEU A 32 5.59 7.38 14.15
C LEU A 32 6.50 8.55 13.76
N TRP A 33 7.16 9.14 14.76
CA TRP A 33 7.94 10.37 14.66
C TRP A 33 8.98 10.29 13.54
N ILE A 34 9.51 9.10 13.30
CA ILE A 34 10.41 8.81 12.20
C ILE A 34 9.78 9.05 10.81
N LEU A 35 8.47 8.89 10.62
CA LEU A 35 7.79 9.27 9.37
C LEU A 35 7.62 10.79 9.23
N GLU A 36 7.62 11.52 10.35
CA GLU A 36 7.39 12.96 10.38
C GLU A 36 8.70 13.75 10.25
N ILE A 37 9.82 13.20 10.74
CA ILE A 37 11.15 13.81 10.65
C ILE A 37 12.11 12.83 9.96
N TRP A 38 12.31 13.01 8.65
CA TRP A 38 13.31 12.27 7.86
C TRP A 38 14.36 13.21 7.32
N GLY A 39 15.62 13.10 7.78
CA GLY A 39 16.73 13.87 7.21
C GLY A 39 16.53 15.39 7.24
N ASN A 40 15.94 15.92 8.32
CA ASN A 40 15.60 17.35 8.50
C ASN A 40 14.42 17.85 7.63
N LEU A 41 13.71 16.96 6.95
CA LEU A 41 12.45 17.28 6.26
C LEU A 41 11.28 16.95 7.19
N SER A 42 10.51 17.98 7.55
CA SER A 42 9.24 17.83 8.27
C SER A 42 8.11 17.67 7.25
N LEU A 43 7.53 16.47 7.18
CA LEU A 43 6.36 16.24 6.33
C LEU A 43 5.09 16.65 7.07
N PRO A 44 4.15 17.37 6.43
CA PRO A 44 2.88 17.71 7.05
C PRO A 44 2.10 16.45 7.42
N ALA A 45 1.54 16.40 8.64
CA ALA A 45 0.83 15.23 9.13
C ALA A 45 -0.37 14.81 8.25
N TRP A 46 -0.98 15.74 7.51
CA TRP A 46 -2.08 15.47 6.58
C TRP A 46 -1.65 14.73 5.30
N LEU A 47 -0.37 14.78 4.96
CA LEU A 47 0.16 14.19 3.72
C LEU A 47 0.01 12.67 3.73
N TRP A 48 0.28 12.03 4.87
CA TRP A 48 0.19 10.58 5.04
C TRP A 48 -1.23 10.05 4.76
N PRO A 49 -2.31 10.54 5.42
CA PRO A 49 -3.67 10.21 5.06
C PRO A 49 -3.97 10.35 3.56
N GLY A 50 -3.50 11.43 2.94
CA GLY A 50 -3.67 11.68 1.50
C GLY A 50 -3.01 10.61 0.62
N ILE A 51 -1.78 10.22 0.94
CA ILE A 51 -1.05 9.17 0.22
C ILE A 51 -1.79 7.83 0.36
N PHE A 52 -2.16 7.43 1.57
CA PHE A 52 -2.88 6.18 1.83
C PHE A 52 -4.25 6.16 1.14
N ALA A 53 -5.00 7.27 1.19
CA ALA A 53 -6.29 7.40 0.52
C ALA A 53 -6.15 7.27 -0.99
N THR A 54 -5.15 7.94 -1.57
CA THR A 54 -4.90 7.93 -3.02
C THR A 54 -4.54 6.53 -3.50
N VAL A 55 -3.62 5.83 -2.81
CA VAL A 55 -3.22 4.46 -3.17
C VAL A 55 -4.37 3.49 -2.97
N GLY A 56 -5.11 3.59 -1.87
CA GLY A 56 -6.29 2.75 -1.61
C GLY A 56 -7.37 2.91 -2.67
N ALA A 57 -7.72 4.16 -3.01
CA ALA A 57 -8.67 4.46 -4.07
C ALA A 57 -8.17 3.98 -5.44
N LEU A 58 -6.90 4.22 -5.78
CA LEU A 58 -6.31 3.74 -7.02
C LEU A 58 -6.44 2.21 -7.14
N LEU A 59 -6.10 1.46 -6.10
CA LEU A 59 -6.20 -0.01 -6.09
C LEU A 59 -7.65 -0.49 -6.22
N LEU A 60 -8.60 0.21 -5.59
CA LEU A 60 -10.02 -0.12 -5.66
C LEU A 60 -10.72 0.35 -6.93
N LEU A 61 -10.18 1.31 -7.67
CA LEU A 61 -10.78 1.80 -8.90
C LEU A 61 -10.15 1.14 -10.13
N THR A 62 -8.85 0.82 -10.05
CA THR A 62 -8.10 0.26 -11.16
C THR A 62 -8.64 -1.11 -11.60
N ARG A 63 -8.85 -1.25 -12.91
CA ARG A 63 -9.16 -2.53 -13.58
C ARG A 63 -8.04 -3.02 -14.50
N ARG A 64 -7.04 -2.17 -14.78
CA ARG A 64 -5.91 -2.49 -15.65
C ARG A 64 -4.79 -3.16 -14.86
N SER A 65 -4.36 -4.34 -15.30
CA SER A 65 -3.34 -5.14 -14.63
C SER A 65 -2.01 -4.38 -14.44
N ARG A 66 -1.57 -3.61 -15.44
CA ARG A 66 -0.35 -2.77 -15.36
C ARG A 66 -0.40 -1.70 -14.27
N VAL A 67 -1.53 -1.00 -14.15
CA VAL A 67 -1.71 0.06 -13.14
C VAL A 67 -1.89 -0.57 -11.76
N GLY A 68 -2.58 -1.70 -11.68
CA GLY A 68 -2.73 -2.46 -10.44
C GLY A 68 -1.38 -2.93 -9.92
N MET A 69 -0.50 -3.44 -10.79
CA MET A 69 0.88 -3.82 -10.44
C MET A 69 1.65 -2.66 -9.82
N ALA A 70 1.63 -1.49 -10.47
CA ALA A 70 2.29 -0.30 -9.93
C ALA A 70 1.71 0.11 -8.56
N GLY A 71 0.39 0.14 -8.44
CA GLY A 71 -0.28 0.45 -7.17
C GLY A 71 0.07 -0.54 -6.05
N MET A 72 0.19 -1.83 -6.36
CA MET A 72 0.57 -2.87 -5.39
C MET A 72 2.03 -2.71 -4.93
N MET A 73 2.95 -2.34 -5.84
CA MET A 73 4.33 -2.04 -5.47
C MET A 73 4.43 -0.80 -4.58
N VAL A 74 3.66 0.26 -4.87
CA VAL A 74 3.59 1.45 -4.01
C VAL A 74 3.03 1.08 -2.64
N ALA A 75 1.96 0.28 -2.58
CA ALA A 75 1.41 -0.20 -1.31
C ALA A 75 2.42 -1.06 -0.52
N ALA A 76 3.22 -1.89 -1.19
CA ALA A 76 4.28 -2.67 -0.54
C ALA A 76 5.32 -1.76 0.14
N VAL A 77 5.78 -0.73 -0.57
CA VAL A 77 6.70 0.27 -0.01
C VAL A 77 6.07 0.92 1.21
N LEU A 78 4.83 1.40 1.13
CA LEU A 78 4.14 2.03 2.26
C LEU A 78 4.02 1.11 3.48
N TYR A 79 3.68 -0.16 3.28
CA TYR A 79 3.63 -1.14 4.37
C TYR A 79 4.99 -1.34 5.03
N TRP A 80 6.07 -1.43 4.25
CA TRP A 80 7.42 -1.53 4.81
C TRP A 80 7.89 -0.24 5.47
N THR A 81 7.49 0.93 4.96
CA THR A 81 7.76 2.21 5.63
C THR A 81 7.06 2.26 6.99
N ILE A 82 5.79 1.84 7.08
CA ILE A 82 5.08 1.72 8.36
C ILE A 82 5.76 0.70 9.28
N ALA A 83 6.14 -0.47 8.76
CA ALA A 83 6.80 -1.50 9.54
C ALA A 83 8.13 -1.01 10.12
N GLY A 84 8.95 -0.36 9.29
CA GLY A 84 10.24 0.22 9.69
C GLY A 84 10.07 1.35 10.71
N ALA A 85 9.13 2.26 10.48
CA ALA A 85 8.83 3.33 11.43
C ALA A 85 8.34 2.77 12.78
N SER A 86 7.46 1.76 12.76
CA SER A 86 6.97 1.10 13.97
C SER A 86 8.10 0.39 14.71
N TYR A 87 8.95 -0.33 13.99
CA TYR A 87 10.12 -1.00 14.56
C TYR A 87 11.08 -0.02 15.22
N LEU A 88 11.39 1.09 14.55
CA LEU A 88 12.33 2.08 15.10
C LEU A 88 11.74 2.87 16.28
N THR A 89 10.41 3.01 16.35
CA THR A 89 9.73 3.76 17.42
C THR A 89 9.49 2.90 18.67
N ILE A 90 9.07 1.65 18.49
CA ILE A 90 8.55 0.79 19.58
C ILE A 90 9.34 -0.54 19.70
N GLY A 91 10.32 -0.78 18.82
CA GLY A 91 11.04 -2.04 18.73
C GLY A 91 10.22 -3.14 18.03
N TRP A 92 10.64 -4.39 18.20
CA TRP A 92 9.92 -5.55 17.66
C TRP A 92 8.52 -5.66 18.25
N ASN A 93 7.52 -5.56 17.39
CA ASN A 93 6.12 -5.66 17.77
C ASN A 93 5.29 -6.32 16.67
N ALA A 94 4.12 -6.87 17.04
CA ALA A 94 3.26 -7.60 16.12
C ALA A 94 2.82 -6.76 14.91
N PHE A 95 2.61 -5.46 15.09
CA PHE A 95 2.17 -4.57 14.02
C PHE A 95 3.25 -4.36 12.94
N ALA A 96 4.52 -4.25 13.33
CA ALA A 96 5.64 -4.20 12.39
C ALA A 96 5.72 -5.49 11.55
N VAL A 97 5.54 -6.66 12.18
CA VAL A 97 5.55 -7.96 11.48
C VAL A 97 4.39 -8.09 10.51
N VAL A 98 3.17 -7.79 10.97
CA VAL A 98 1.97 -7.85 10.14
C VAL A 98 2.09 -6.92 8.94
N SER A 99 2.59 -5.69 9.14
CA SER A 99 2.84 -4.73 8.07
C SER A 99 3.89 -5.26 7.08
N ALA A 100 4.99 -5.84 7.57
CA ALA A 100 6.01 -6.42 6.70
C ALA A 100 5.49 -7.57 5.83
N ILE A 101 4.67 -8.46 6.41
CA ILE A 101 4.02 -9.56 5.70
C ILE A 101 3.00 -9.03 4.69
N ALA A 102 2.22 -8.00 5.02
CA ALA A 102 1.31 -7.34 4.09
C ALA A 102 2.07 -6.74 2.89
N GLY A 103 3.24 -6.14 3.13
CA GLY A 103 4.15 -5.67 2.09
C GLY A 103 4.59 -6.80 1.15
N LEU A 104 5.01 -7.95 1.71
CA LEU A 104 5.39 -9.13 0.90
C LEU A 104 4.22 -9.66 0.05
N HIS A 105 3.02 -9.75 0.62
CA HIS A 105 1.82 -10.15 -0.13
C HIS A 105 1.48 -9.18 -1.26
N ALA A 106 1.73 -7.89 -1.04
CA ALA A 106 1.54 -6.89 -2.08
C ALA A 106 2.53 -7.08 -3.24
N VAL A 107 3.80 -7.42 -2.96
CA VAL A 107 4.80 -7.76 -3.99
C VAL A 107 4.39 -9.00 -4.77
N TRP A 108 3.99 -10.08 -4.11
CA TRP A 108 3.53 -11.29 -4.81
C TRP A 108 2.32 -11.02 -5.71
N THR A 109 1.35 -10.25 -5.21
CA THR A 109 0.21 -9.84 -6.02
C THR A 109 0.64 -8.98 -7.22
N ALA A 110 1.65 -8.12 -7.07
CA ALA A 110 2.19 -7.35 -8.18
C ALA A 110 2.84 -8.25 -9.25
N ILE A 111 3.55 -9.31 -8.84
CA ILE A 111 4.14 -10.30 -9.75
C ILE A 111 3.03 -11.04 -10.53
N ASP A 112 1.94 -11.43 -9.85
CA ASP A 112 0.78 -12.06 -10.50
C ASP A 112 0.12 -11.12 -11.52
N LEU A 113 -0.04 -9.84 -11.17
CA LEU A 113 -0.57 -8.83 -12.08
C LEU A 113 0.35 -8.57 -13.28
N LYS A 114 1.68 -8.66 -13.10
CA LYS A 114 2.66 -8.59 -14.19
C LYS A 114 2.49 -9.75 -15.17
N ALA A 115 2.32 -10.97 -14.66
CA ALA A 115 2.08 -12.14 -15.50
C ALA A 115 0.76 -12.00 -16.28
N ARG A 116 -0.30 -11.50 -15.64
CA ARG A 116 -1.60 -11.21 -16.29
C ARG A 116 -1.48 -10.15 -17.37
N ALA A 117 -0.79 -9.04 -17.10
CA ALA A 117 -0.58 -7.97 -18.08
C ALA A 117 0.13 -8.49 -19.34
N ARG A 118 1.15 -9.34 -19.19
CA ARG A 118 1.83 -9.99 -20.32
C ARG A 118 0.91 -10.89 -21.14
N ALA A 119 -0.01 -11.61 -20.48
CA ALA A 119 -0.99 -12.45 -21.17
C ALA A 119 -2.04 -11.63 -21.93
N GLU A 120 -2.49 -10.52 -21.34
CA GLU A 120 -3.39 -9.55 -22.00
C GLU A 120 -2.75 -8.95 -23.26
N GLU A 121 -1.45 -8.60 -23.20
CA GLU A 121 -0.71 -8.05 -24.34
C GLU A 121 -0.53 -9.05 -25.48
N ARG A 122 -0.35 -10.33 -25.18
CA ARG A 122 -0.25 -11.39 -26.21
C ARG A 122 -1.58 -11.58 -26.93
N ARG A 123 -2.68 -11.66 -26.18
CA ARG A 123 -4.04 -11.83 -26.74
C ARG A 123 -4.54 -10.63 -27.54
N GLY A 124 -3.98 -9.44 -27.34
CA GLY A 124 -4.34 -8.26 -28.13
C GLY A 124 -3.58 -8.13 -29.44
N ARG A 125 -2.62 -9.02 -29.74
CA ARG A 125 -1.85 -9.05 -30.99
C ARG A 125 -2.32 -10.12 -31.98
N ASP A 126 -3.16 -11.05 -31.52
CA ASP A 126 -3.79 -12.10 -32.33
C ASP A 126 -5.21 -11.66 -32.72
#